data_AF-A0A9D8NYZ5-F1
#
_entry.id   AF-A0A9D8NYZ5-F1
#
_cell.length_a   1.000
_cell.length_b   1.000
_cell.length_c   1.000
_cell.angle_alpha   90.00
_cell.angle_beta   90.00
_cell.angle_gamma   90.00
#
_symmetry.space_group_name_H-M   'P 1'
#
loop_
_entity.id
_entity.type
_entity.pdbx_description
1 polymer ?
#
loop_
_entity_poly.entity_id
_entity_poly.type
_entity_poly.pdbx_seq_one_letter_code
_entity_poly.pdbx_strand_id
1 'polypeptide(L)'
;MKLASATVRLALLTTLLALALLFAAKAPPRQFHPLLSFEVSDQRDTLTLSFIFQMQNSQTACEALMGKVVRETLKQCPQCRVSESNCATHLNEAQRTLLSPAPLTEYAARISGGALLFQASNPRHAHDACILADTATRPASPPMRCDLPGALRPPLTTRIIDVLWSPVLFLAGLAATWLASWLIIRYEHLHARFSHDHTHHGPQKYHKVPTPRIGGLALMTGLLFGHGLMLVSEVLKFEQLFGVLLLAALPAFGGGFVEDVTRKVGVAERLILTMIAAVLAAWLLGSPLKRLDVPGLDTVLAWLPLAIAVTAFAVSGVTNAINIIDGTHGLAAGTALIALGGFATLSWQLGDGFIFDTSLILAGCLFGFMAWNWPRGKIFLGDGGAYLMGFLLAEIAVLIVVRNPAVSPWFPLVVLAYPVVETLYSIYRRKLLHQTATGQPDNHHLHQLIHDHLVAPHGNNRRWSLNRNSRVAPYLWFQAAMLSVLGVLFWDSTDSLVILFLLYALFYVINHRWLSSYRRRAIS
;
A
#
# COMPACT_ATOMS: atom_id res chain seq x y z
N MET A 1 -14.93 2.80 -38.31
CA MET A 1 -14.56 1.45 -37.82
C MET A 1 -13.06 1.14 -37.89
N LYS A 2 -12.35 1.34 -39.02
CA LYS A 2 -10.90 0.99 -39.11
C LYS A 2 -9.95 2.00 -38.45
N LEU A 3 -10.16 3.31 -38.61
CA LEU A 3 -9.32 4.36 -37.98
C LEU A 3 -9.36 4.33 -36.43
N ALA A 4 -10.49 3.96 -35.83
CA ALA A 4 -10.71 3.96 -34.38
C ALA A 4 -9.99 2.80 -33.65
N SER A 5 -9.77 1.68 -34.34
CA SER A 5 -8.92 0.60 -33.80
C SER A 5 -7.43 0.96 -33.92
N ALA A 6 -7.07 1.77 -34.92
CA ALA A 6 -5.71 2.18 -35.17
C ALA A 6 -5.23 3.20 -34.12
N THR A 7 -6.06 4.16 -33.71
CA THR A 7 -5.69 5.13 -32.66
C THR A 7 -5.56 4.52 -31.27
N VAL A 8 -6.45 3.58 -30.90
CA VAL A 8 -6.34 2.85 -29.62
C VAL A 8 -5.13 1.92 -29.62
N ARG A 9 -4.86 1.21 -30.74
CA ARG A 9 -3.65 0.40 -30.90
C ARG A 9 -2.39 1.25 -30.91
N LEU A 10 -2.40 2.39 -31.59
CA LEU A 10 -1.28 3.33 -31.66
C LEU A 10 -0.99 3.93 -30.29
N ALA A 11 -2.02 4.28 -29.51
CA ALA A 11 -1.88 4.77 -28.14
C ALA A 11 -1.30 3.68 -27.22
N LEU A 12 -1.82 2.45 -27.29
CA LEU A 12 -1.26 1.30 -26.56
C LEU A 12 0.20 1.06 -26.95
N LEU A 13 0.51 1.07 -28.25
CA LEU A 13 1.86 0.90 -28.79
C LEU A 13 2.79 2.04 -28.38
N THR A 14 2.36 3.30 -28.37
CA THR A 14 3.19 4.42 -27.95
C THR A 14 3.44 4.41 -26.44
N THR A 15 2.46 4.03 -25.62
CA THR A 15 2.73 3.77 -24.20
C THR A 15 3.67 2.59 -23.99
N LEU A 16 3.47 1.46 -24.69
CA LEU A 16 4.35 0.29 -24.58
C LEU A 16 5.78 0.59 -25.07
N LEU A 17 5.93 1.41 -26.12
CA LEU A 17 7.23 1.84 -26.65
C LEU A 17 7.92 2.84 -25.72
N ALA A 18 7.18 3.79 -25.14
CA ALA A 18 7.70 4.68 -24.10
C ALA A 18 8.12 3.91 -22.85
N LEU A 19 7.34 2.90 -22.44
CA LEU A 19 7.70 1.93 -21.40
C LEU A 19 8.99 1.18 -21.75
N ALA A 20 9.11 0.64 -22.97
CA ALA A 20 10.29 -0.11 -23.39
C ALA A 20 11.56 0.77 -23.40
N LEU A 21 11.44 2.03 -23.83
CA LEU A 21 12.54 3.01 -23.77
C LEU A 21 12.90 3.39 -22.33
N LEU A 22 11.93 3.49 -21.43
CA LEU A 22 12.15 3.72 -19.99
C LEU A 22 12.78 2.51 -19.28
N PHE A 23 12.40 1.29 -19.66
CA PHE A 23 13.04 0.05 -19.21
C PHE A 23 14.48 -0.06 -19.71
N ALA A 24 14.74 0.32 -20.96
CA ALA A 24 16.09 0.33 -21.53
C ALA A 24 17.00 1.39 -20.89
N ALA A 25 16.44 2.45 -20.31
CA ALA A 25 17.17 3.53 -19.66
C ALA A 25 17.54 3.24 -18.19
N LYS A 26 16.91 2.25 -17.54
CA LYS A 26 17.18 1.95 -16.12
C LYS A 26 18.30 0.91 -16.00
N ALA A 27 19.53 1.41 -15.83
CA ALA A 27 20.64 0.61 -15.33
C ALA A 27 20.23 -0.05 -13.99
N PRO A 28 20.69 -1.27 -13.67
CA PRO A 28 20.41 -1.88 -12.39
C PRO A 28 20.82 -0.91 -11.26
N PRO A 29 20.01 -0.75 -10.21
CA PRO A 29 20.33 0.15 -9.12
C PRO A 29 21.72 -0.22 -8.59
N ARG A 30 22.64 0.75 -8.57
CA ARG A 30 23.95 0.54 -7.93
C ARG A 30 23.68 0.32 -6.44
N GLN A 31 24.13 -0.84 -5.96
CA GLN A 31 23.90 -1.29 -4.60
C GLN A 31 25.02 -0.73 -3.72
N PHE A 32 24.67 -0.03 -2.63
CA PHE A 32 25.63 0.54 -1.70
C PHE A 32 25.51 -0.13 -0.33
N HIS A 33 26.63 -0.54 0.23
CA HIS A 33 26.71 -1.14 1.57
C HIS A 33 27.34 -0.12 2.53
N PRO A 34 26.58 0.41 3.50
CA PRO A 34 27.15 1.27 4.53
C PRO A 34 28.08 0.45 5.42
N LEU A 35 29.35 0.83 5.45
CA LEU A 35 30.38 0.27 6.31
C LEU A 35 30.84 1.37 7.28
N LEU A 36 30.73 1.08 8.57
CA LEU A 36 31.04 2.06 9.61
C LEU A 36 31.77 1.37 10.76
N SER A 37 32.95 1.84 11.10
CA SER A 37 33.77 1.27 12.17
C SER A 37 34.09 2.35 13.20
N PHE A 38 33.88 2.01 14.47
CA PHE A 38 34.22 2.85 15.60
C PHE A 38 35.33 2.20 16.40
N GLU A 39 36.30 2.99 16.83
CA GLU A 39 37.37 2.58 17.71
C GLU A 39 37.27 3.29 19.05
N VAL A 40 37.40 2.52 20.11
CA VAL A 40 37.53 3.00 21.49
C VAL A 40 38.85 2.47 22.00
N SER A 41 39.77 3.37 22.31
CA SER A 41 41.08 3.01 22.85
C SER A 41 41.14 3.43 24.32
N ASP A 42 41.47 2.47 25.19
CA ASP A 42 41.86 2.70 26.57
C ASP A 42 43.38 2.46 26.71
N GLN A 43 44.00 2.85 27.83
CA GLN A 43 45.44 2.75 28.05
C GLN A 43 46.03 1.33 27.91
N ARG A 44 45.19 0.29 27.84
CA ARG A 44 45.59 -1.13 27.81
C ARG A 44 45.10 -1.91 26.59
N ASP A 45 44.10 -1.42 25.85
CA ASP A 45 43.54 -2.14 24.70
C ASP A 45 42.71 -1.22 23.79
N THR A 46 42.52 -1.64 22.54
CA THR A 46 41.68 -0.96 21.56
C THR A 46 40.56 -1.91 21.15
N LEU A 47 39.31 -1.47 21.34
CA LEU A 47 38.10 -2.16 20.89
C LEU A 47 37.59 -1.49 19.62
N THR A 48 37.45 -2.27 18.55
CA THR A 48 36.87 -1.86 17.28
C THR A 48 35.49 -2.50 17.10
N LEU A 49 34.49 -1.66 16.81
CA LEU A 49 33.11 -2.04 16.54
C LEU A 49 32.80 -1.73 15.08
N SER A 50 32.68 -2.76 14.24
CA SER A 50 32.47 -2.60 12.80
C SER A 50 31.06 -3.01 12.41
N PHE A 51 30.32 -2.07 11.84
CA PHE A 51 28.94 -2.22 11.39
C PHE A 51 28.91 -2.39 9.88
N ILE A 52 28.23 -3.44 9.43
CA ILE A 52 27.90 -3.67 8.02
C ILE A 52 26.39 -3.67 7.90
N PHE A 53 25.85 -2.65 7.25
CA PHE A 53 24.42 -2.54 7.06
C PHE A 53 23.96 -3.22 5.76
N GLN A 54 22.68 -3.56 5.72
CA GLN A 54 21.99 -4.03 4.54
C GLN A 54 22.03 -2.94 3.46
N MET A 55 21.95 -3.45 2.24
CA MET A 55 22.07 -2.70 1.00
C MET A 55 21.14 -1.49 0.95
N GLN A 56 21.70 -0.36 0.52
CA GLN A 56 21.00 0.89 0.24
C GLN A 56 20.92 1.10 -1.27
N ASN A 57 19.80 1.68 -1.70
CA ASN A 57 19.46 1.84 -3.12
C ASN A 57 20.08 3.09 -3.75
N SER A 58 20.68 3.98 -2.94
CA SER A 58 21.39 5.16 -3.41
C SER A 58 22.56 5.54 -2.50
N GLN A 59 23.55 6.23 -3.07
CA GLN A 59 24.72 6.72 -2.34
C GLN A 59 24.31 7.75 -1.27
N THR A 60 23.39 8.66 -1.60
CA THR A 60 22.87 9.67 -0.67
C THR A 60 22.13 9.06 0.51
N ALA A 61 21.33 8.00 0.30
CA ALA A 61 20.67 7.28 1.40
C ALA A 61 21.70 6.60 2.31
N CYS A 62 22.74 6.01 1.71
CA CYS A 62 23.84 5.40 2.46
C CYS A 62 24.59 6.44 3.32
N GLU A 63 24.99 7.58 2.74
CA GLU A 63 25.68 8.67 3.45
C GLU A 63 24.80 9.29 4.55
N ALA A 64 23.50 9.47 4.29
CA ALA A 64 22.55 9.99 5.28
C ALA A 64 22.37 9.04 6.47
N LEU A 65 22.26 7.73 6.21
CA LEU A 65 22.18 6.71 7.25
C LEU A 65 23.46 6.70 8.09
N MET A 66 24.63 6.64 7.47
CA MET A 66 25.92 6.68 8.18
C MET A 66 26.04 7.95 9.03
N GLY A 67 25.72 9.12 8.46
CA GLY A 67 25.76 10.39 9.18
C GLY A 67 24.83 10.43 10.38
N LYS A 68 23.65 9.79 10.31
CA LYS A 68 22.73 9.67 11.45
C LYS A 68 23.31 8.76 12.54
N VAL A 69 23.83 7.60 12.15
CA VAL A 69 24.43 6.63 13.09
C VAL A 69 25.64 7.26 13.78
N VAL A 70 26.58 7.84 13.04
CA VAL A 70 27.75 8.53 13.61
C VAL A 70 27.35 9.59 14.62
N ARG A 71 26.37 10.46 14.29
CA ARG A 71 25.93 11.51 15.20
C ARG A 71 25.33 10.96 16.50
N GLU A 72 24.49 9.94 16.43
CA GLU A 72 23.87 9.36 17.63
C GLU A 72 24.89 8.54 18.44
N THR A 73 25.78 7.80 17.80
CA THR A 73 26.84 7.04 18.48
C THR A 73 27.81 7.97 19.22
N LEU A 74 28.29 9.05 18.57
CA LEU A 74 29.22 9.99 19.22
C LEU A 74 28.58 10.79 20.37
N LYS A 75 27.25 11.00 20.35
CA LYS A 75 26.54 11.57 21.51
C LYS A 75 26.57 10.63 22.72
N GLN A 76 26.44 9.33 22.49
CA GLN A 76 26.42 8.31 23.55
C GLN A 76 27.82 7.89 23.99
N CYS A 77 28.82 8.00 23.11
CA CYS A 77 30.20 7.64 23.35
C CYS A 77 31.15 8.76 22.90
N PRO A 78 31.44 9.75 23.77
CA PRO A 78 32.33 10.86 23.43
C PRO A 78 33.79 10.45 23.19
N GLN A 79 34.19 9.28 23.70
CA GLN A 79 35.55 8.76 23.54
C GLN A 79 35.72 7.86 22.31
N CYS A 80 34.64 7.54 21.60
CA CYS A 80 34.68 6.79 20.36
C CYS A 80 35.24 7.67 19.23
N ARG A 81 36.10 7.07 18.39
CA ARG A 81 36.57 7.67 17.14
C ARG A 81 36.05 6.86 15.95
N VAL A 82 35.67 7.53 14.87
CA VAL A 82 35.30 6.84 13.63
C VAL A 82 36.59 6.45 12.91
N SER A 83 36.83 5.16 12.74
CA SER A 83 38.02 4.63 12.04
C SER A 83 37.76 4.35 10.56
N GLU A 84 36.53 3.94 10.22
CA GLU A 84 36.10 3.71 8.84
C GLU A 84 34.67 4.22 8.66
N SER A 85 34.40 4.89 7.55
CA SER A 85 33.05 5.33 7.17
C SER A 85 32.97 5.42 5.65
N ASN A 86 32.43 4.41 5.00
CA ASN A 86 32.30 4.40 3.54
C ASN A 86 31.01 3.70 3.06
N CYS A 87 30.60 4.04 1.84
CA CYS A 87 29.50 3.42 1.13
C CYS A 87 30.06 2.52 0.03
N ALA A 88 30.38 1.27 0.36
CA ALA A 88 31.00 0.34 -0.56
C ALA A 88 30.02 -0.16 -1.62
N THR A 89 30.43 -0.15 -2.89
CA THR A 89 29.64 -0.74 -3.99
C THR A 89 29.84 -2.25 -4.14
N HIS A 90 30.93 -2.77 -3.57
CA HIS A 90 31.27 -4.19 -3.55
C HIS A 90 31.80 -4.57 -2.17
N LEU A 91 31.32 -5.70 -1.64
CA LEU A 91 31.83 -6.28 -0.40
C LEU A 91 32.97 -7.26 -0.70
N ASN A 92 34.01 -7.24 0.14
CA ASN A 92 35.05 -8.27 0.13
C ASN A 92 34.51 -9.59 0.70
N GLU A 93 35.29 -10.67 0.59
CA GLU A 93 34.84 -12.02 0.98
C GLU A 93 34.52 -12.10 2.49
N ALA A 94 35.32 -11.45 3.34
CA ALA A 94 35.09 -11.40 4.79
C ALA A 94 33.77 -10.68 5.14
N GLN A 95 33.50 -9.54 4.49
CA GLN A 95 32.26 -8.76 4.65
C GLN A 95 31.03 -9.52 4.13
N ARG A 96 31.16 -10.25 3.02
CA ARG A 96 30.09 -11.14 2.54
C ARG A 96 29.84 -12.28 3.52
N THR A 97 30.90 -12.82 4.10
CA THR A 97 30.82 -13.89 5.10
C THR A 97 30.14 -13.40 6.37
N LEU A 98 30.39 -12.15 6.80
CA LEU A 98 29.67 -11.51 7.91
C LEU A 98 28.16 -11.50 7.69
N LEU A 99 27.71 -11.23 6.45
CA LEU A 99 26.30 -11.25 6.07
C LEU A 99 25.75 -12.66 5.74
N SER A 100 26.60 -13.70 5.73
CA SER A 100 26.21 -15.08 5.41
C SER A 100 26.00 -15.92 6.69
N PRO A 101 25.34 -17.08 6.62
CA PRO A 101 25.23 -18.02 7.75
C PRO A 101 26.53 -18.75 8.11
N ALA A 102 27.64 -18.53 7.38
CA ALA A 102 28.89 -19.23 7.62
C ALA A 102 29.43 -18.93 9.04
N PRO A 103 30.14 -19.87 9.69
CA PRO A 103 30.83 -19.61 10.95
C PRO A 103 31.84 -18.46 10.79
N LEU A 104 31.95 -17.60 11.81
CA LEU A 104 32.99 -16.57 11.87
C LEU A 104 34.11 -16.97 12.82
N THR A 105 35.29 -16.42 12.57
CA THR A 105 36.45 -16.52 13.47
C THR A 105 36.42 -15.50 14.60
N GLU A 106 35.50 -14.54 14.54
CA GLU A 106 35.41 -13.40 15.45
C GLU A 106 34.03 -13.31 16.11
N TYR A 107 33.95 -12.55 17.22
CA TYR A 107 32.70 -12.26 17.89
C TYR A 107 31.86 -11.29 17.05
N ALA A 108 30.63 -11.67 16.76
CA ALA A 108 29.74 -10.87 15.94
C ALA A 108 28.33 -10.88 16.49
N ALA A 109 27.47 -10.07 15.92
CA ALA A 109 26.04 -10.14 16.16
C ALA A 109 25.25 -9.68 14.96
N ARG A 110 24.00 -10.11 14.89
CA ARG A 110 23.06 -9.66 13.87
C ARG A 110 22.14 -8.60 14.45
N ILE A 111 21.95 -7.54 13.68
CA ILE A 111 21.09 -6.42 14.03
C ILE A 111 20.06 -6.23 12.92
N SER A 112 18.96 -5.53 13.22
CA SER A 112 17.96 -5.17 12.22
C SER A 112 18.61 -4.38 11.10
N GLY A 113 18.70 -4.98 9.92
CA GLY A 113 19.32 -4.37 8.76
C GLY A 113 20.85 -4.42 8.75
N GLY A 114 21.51 -5.40 9.38
CA GLY A 114 22.97 -5.55 9.26
C GLY A 114 23.62 -6.60 10.16
N ALA A 115 24.94 -6.53 10.24
CA ALA A 115 25.78 -7.28 11.17
C ALA A 115 26.75 -6.32 11.88
N LEU A 116 27.06 -6.64 13.14
CA LEU A 116 28.04 -5.96 13.97
C LEU A 116 29.17 -6.93 14.29
N LEU A 117 30.41 -6.47 14.20
CA LEU A 117 31.61 -7.22 14.50
C LEU A 117 32.33 -6.58 15.68
N PHE A 118 32.82 -7.41 16.60
CA PHE A 118 33.54 -7.00 17.81
C PHE A 118 34.99 -7.50 17.72
N GLN A 119 35.92 -6.56 17.59
CA GLN A 119 37.35 -6.83 17.49
C GLN A 119 38.09 -6.13 18.62
N ALA A 120 39.00 -6.84 19.29
CA ALA A 120 39.90 -6.26 20.30
C ALA A 120 41.22 -7.02 20.29
N SER A 121 42.30 -6.39 20.77
CA SER A 121 43.60 -7.07 20.89
C SER A 121 43.51 -8.22 21.91
N ASN A 122 42.69 -8.06 22.96
CA ASN A 122 42.33 -9.13 23.88
C ASN A 122 40.95 -9.74 23.53
N PRO A 123 40.88 -11.03 23.14
CA PRO A 123 39.62 -11.68 22.77
C PRO A 123 38.57 -11.73 23.89
N ARG A 124 38.98 -11.63 25.17
CA ARG A 124 38.03 -11.54 26.29
C ARG A 124 37.24 -10.23 26.27
N HIS A 125 37.88 -9.12 25.92
CA HIS A 125 37.19 -7.83 25.85
C HIS A 125 36.17 -7.79 24.69
N ALA A 126 36.50 -8.39 23.54
CA ALA A 126 35.55 -8.54 22.44
C ALA A 126 34.35 -9.40 22.83
N HIS A 127 34.58 -10.49 23.57
CA HIS A 127 33.51 -11.33 24.12
C HIS A 127 32.60 -10.55 25.08
N ASP A 128 33.19 -9.88 26.07
CA ASP A 128 32.45 -9.15 27.10
C ASP A 128 31.62 -8.00 26.49
N ALA A 129 32.19 -7.27 25.52
CA ALA A 129 31.47 -6.23 24.78
C ALA A 129 30.28 -6.77 23.98
N CYS A 130 30.45 -7.93 23.34
CA CYS A 130 29.40 -8.59 22.57
C CYS A 130 28.24 -9.06 23.47
N ILE A 131 28.55 -9.67 24.62
CA ILE A 131 27.55 -10.09 25.61
C ILE A 131 26.84 -8.88 26.26
N LEU A 132 27.57 -7.81 26.55
CA LEU A 132 26.99 -6.59 27.10
C LEU A 132 25.96 -5.98 26.12
N ALA A 133 26.30 -5.90 24.84
CA ALA A 133 25.41 -5.39 23.81
C ALA A 133 24.17 -6.28 23.59
N ASP A 134 24.31 -7.61 23.65
CA ASP A 134 23.17 -8.54 23.69
C ASP A 134 22.25 -8.20 24.88
N THR A 135 22.77 -8.12 26.10
CA THR A 135 21.96 -7.84 27.29
C THR A 135 21.26 -6.48 27.26
N ALA A 136 21.93 -5.44 26.75
CA ALA A 136 21.38 -4.08 26.66
C ALA A 136 20.25 -3.96 25.63
N THR A 137 20.23 -4.81 24.61
CA THR A 137 19.24 -4.78 23.51
C THR A 137 18.10 -5.78 23.69
N ARG A 138 18.05 -6.53 24.80
CA ARG A 138 16.94 -7.44 25.14
C ARG A 138 15.53 -6.81 25.09
N PRO A 139 15.33 -5.51 25.40
CA PRO A 139 14.02 -4.86 25.24
C PRO A 139 13.64 -4.59 23.77
N ALA A 140 14.60 -4.65 22.83
CA ALA A 140 14.37 -4.43 21.41
C ALA A 140 13.84 -5.70 20.71
N SER A 141 13.06 -5.53 19.64
CA SER A 141 12.52 -6.65 18.86
C SER A 141 12.98 -6.57 17.40
N PRO A 142 13.76 -7.54 16.88
CA PRO A 142 14.40 -8.64 17.60
C PRO A 142 15.58 -8.17 18.47
N PRO A 143 15.87 -8.83 19.61
CA PRO A 143 17.06 -8.53 20.39
C PRO A 143 18.32 -8.97 19.65
N MET A 144 19.40 -8.20 19.81
CA MET A 144 20.70 -8.60 19.30
C MET A 144 21.18 -9.84 20.06
N ARG A 145 21.81 -10.79 19.35
CA ARG A 145 22.39 -11.98 19.96
C ARG A 145 23.87 -12.06 19.67
N CYS A 146 24.68 -12.29 20.69
CA CYS A 146 26.11 -12.47 20.51
C CYS A 146 26.41 -13.84 19.88
N ASP A 147 26.99 -13.84 18.69
CA ASP A 147 27.47 -15.02 17.97
C ASP A 147 28.94 -15.30 18.36
N LEU A 148 29.18 -16.49 18.93
CA LEU A 148 30.53 -16.92 19.33
C LEU A 148 31.35 -17.40 18.12
N PRO A 149 32.69 -17.24 18.14
CA PRO A 149 33.58 -17.78 17.12
C PRO A 149 33.34 -19.28 16.89
N GLY A 150 33.23 -19.68 15.62
CA GLY A 150 32.99 -21.06 15.21
C GLY A 150 31.55 -21.57 15.39
N ALA A 151 30.65 -20.79 16.00
CA ALA A 151 29.25 -21.18 16.11
C ALA A 151 28.54 -21.10 14.76
N LEU A 152 27.66 -22.06 14.50
CA LEU A 152 26.71 -21.99 13.39
C LEU A 152 25.77 -20.80 13.60
N ARG A 153 25.77 -19.88 12.64
CA ARG A 153 24.94 -18.68 12.71
C ARG A 153 23.63 -18.92 11.96
N PRO A 154 22.48 -18.49 12.50
CA PRO A 154 21.23 -18.53 11.75
C PRO A 154 21.37 -17.67 10.48
N PRO A 155 20.79 -18.05 9.32
CA PRO A 155 20.84 -17.26 8.10
C PRO A 155 20.23 -15.86 8.28
N LEU A 156 20.67 -14.87 7.46
CA LEU A 156 20.26 -13.45 7.58
C LEU A 156 18.87 -13.20 7.00
N THR A 157 18.24 -14.27 6.56
CA THR A 157 16.84 -14.33 6.20
C THR A 157 16.00 -14.16 7.45
N THR A 158 15.04 -13.22 7.39
CA THR A 158 13.70 -13.43 7.96
C THR A 158 13.42 -14.93 7.95
N ARG A 159 13.13 -15.53 9.12
CA ARG A 159 13.16 -16.99 9.26
C ARG A 159 12.32 -17.57 8.12
N ILE A 160 12.73 -18.68 7.50
CA ILE A 160 11.91 -19.38 6.50
C ILE A 160 10.48 -19.62 7.05
N ILE A 161 10.36 -19.73 8.38
CA ILE A 161 9.11 -19.79 9.15
C ILE A 161 8.28 -18.49 9.03
N ASP A 162 8.90 -17.30 9.09
CA ASP A 162 8.22 -16.00 8.99
C ASP A 162 7.55 -15.82 7.61
N VAL A 163 8.20 -16.29 6.52
CA VAL A 163 7.66 -16.22 5.15
C VAL A 163 6.48 -17.17 4.93
N LEU A 164 6.40 -18.28 5.67
CA LEU A 164 5.30 -19.24 5.57
C LEU A 164 4.01 -18.73 6.21
N TRP A 165 4.07 -17.78 7.15
CA TRP A 165 2.89 -17.25 7.82
C TRP A 165 2.11 -16.23 6.99
N SER A 166 2.77 -15.46 6.12
CA SER A 166 2.07 -14.46 5.29
C SER A 166 1.06 -15.10 4.29
N PRO A 167 1.36 -16.24 3.62
CA PRO A 167 0.36 -17.01 2.89
C PRO A 167 -0.79 -17.53 3.76
N VAL A 168 -0.51 -17.93 5.01
CA VAL A 168 -1.57 -18.39 5.94
C VAL A 168 -2.51 -17.23 6.28
N LEU A 169 -1.97 -16.04 6.56
CA LEU A 169 -2.76 -14.81 6.78
C LEU A 169 -3.66 -14.47 5.58
N PHE A 170 -3.12 -14.56 4.36
CA PHE A 170 -3.88 -14.38 3.14
C PHE A 170 -5.02 -15.40 3.02
N LEU A 171 -4.72 -16.70 3.21
CA LEU A 171 -5.72 -17.77 3.11
C LEU A 171 -6.78 -17.68 4.22
N ALA A 172 -6.39 -17.27 5.42
CA ALA A 172 -7.29 -17.04 6.55
C ALA A 172 -8.28 -15.90 6.24
N GLY A 173 -7.79 -14.75 5.79
CA GLY A 173 -8.63 -13.63 5.37
C GLY A 173 -9.58 -13.99 4.22
N LEU A 174 -9.09 -14.77 3.25
CA LEU A 174 -9.87 -15.30 2.14
C LEU A 174 -10.99 -16.21 2.62
N ALA A 175 -10.67 -17.25 3.40
CA ALA A 175 -11.63 -18.24 3.86
C ALA A 175 -12.70 -17.59 4.76
N ALA A 176 -12.29 -16.73 5.70
CA ALA A 176 -13.20 -16.03 6.59
C ALA A 176 -14.14 -15.09 5.83
N THR A 177 -13.62 -14.28 4.90
CA THR A 177 -14.46 -13.36 4.11
C THR A 177 -15.36 -14.12 3.14
N TRP A 178 -14.86 -15.18 2.52
CA TRP A 178 -15.64 -16.05 1.64
C TRP A 178 -16.81 -16.67 2.38
N LEU A 179 -16.57 -17.21 3.58
CA LEU A 179 -17.59 -17.81 4.43
C LEU A 179 -18.61 -16.76 4.91
N ALA A 180 -18.15 -15.61 5.40
CA ALA A 180 -19.02 -14.53 5.82
C ALA A 180 -19.90 -14.02 4.67
N SER A 181 -19.33 -13.87 3.46
CA SER A 181 -20.07 -13.49 2.26
C SER A 181 -21.12 -14.55 1.90
N TRP A 182 -20.76 -15.83 1.97
CA TRP A 182 -21.70 -16.93 1.75
C TRP A 182 -22.84 -16.92 2.76
N LEU A 183 -22.56 -16.71 4.05
CA LEU A 183 -23.58 -16.61 5.10
C LEU A 183 -24.54 -15.45 4.85
N ILE A 184 -24.02 -14.26 4.52
CA ILE A 184 -24.84 -13.10 4.16
C ILE A 184 -25.77 -13.43 2.98
N ILE A 185 -25.26 -14.09 1.93
CA ILE A 185 -26.10 -14.45 0.78
C ILE A 185 -27.11 -15.54 1.15
N ARG A 186 -26.70 -16.55 1.91
CA ARG A 186 -27.53 -17.72 2.25
C ARG A 186 -28.70 -17.37 3.15
N TYR A 187 -28.50 -16.41 4.06
CA TYR A 187 -29.46 -15.97 5.06
C TYR A 187 -30.06 -14.59 4.73
N GLU A 188 -30.13 -14.22 3.45
CA GLU A 188 -30.64 -12.93 2.99
C GLU A 188 -32.03 -12.59 3.53
N HIS A 189 -32.89 -13.59 3.76
CA HIS A 189 -34.23 -13.43 4.33
C HIS A 189 -34.24 -12.75 5.71
N LEU A 190 -33.15 -12.82 6.49
CA LEU A 190 -33.05 -12.20 7.81
C LEU A 190 -32.79 -10.69 7.75
N HIS A 191 -32.18 -10.20 6.67
CA HIS A 191 -31.67 -8.82 6.61
C HIS A 191 -32.08 -8.05 5.35
N ALA A 192 -32.69 -8.71 4.37
CA ALA A 192 -33.08 -8.11 3.09
C ALA A 192 -33.89 -6.81 3.25
N ARG A 193 -34.70 -6.69 4.30
CA ARG A 193 -35.50 -5.48 4.59
C ARG A 193 -34.65 -4.21 4.69
N PHE A 194 -33.44 -4.30 5.24
CA PHE A 194 -32.58 -3.14 5.48
C PHE A 194 -31.30 -3.17 4.63
N SER A 195 -30.85 -4.33 4.17
CA SER A 195 -29.57 -4.46 3.46
C SER A 195 -29.68 -4.57 1.93
N HIS A 196 -30.86 -4.80 1.34
CA HIS A 196 -30.97 -4.97 -0.11
C HIS A 196 -31.04 -3.62 -0.81
N ASP A 197 -30.23 -3.45 -1.86
CA ASP A 197 -30.47 -2.35 -2.80
C ASP A 197 -31.54 -2.75 -3.84
N HIS A 198 -32.71 -2.11 -3.75
CA HIS A 198 -33.84 -2.40 -4.63
C HIS A 198 -33.65 -1.77 -6.03
N THR A 199 -34.19 -2.45 -7.04
CA THR A 199 -33.87 -2.30 -8.48
C THR A 199 -34.47 -1.07 -9.17
N HIS A 200 -35.09 -0.15 -8.42
CA HIS A 200 -35.74 1.02 -8.99
C HIS A 200 -35.35 2.27 -8.19
N HIS A 201 -35.00 3.34 -8.92
CA HIS A 201 -34.58 4.68 -8.47
C HIS A 201 -33.07 4.90 -8.24
N GLY A 202 -32.42 5.59 -9.20
CA GLY A 202 -31.05 6.12 -9.12
C GLY A 202 -30.32 6.10 -10.48
N PRO A 203 -29.67 7.21 -10.93
CA PRO A 203 -29.03 7.28 -12.25
C PRO A 203 -27.80 6.36 -12.41
N GLN A 204 -27.30 5.79 -11.30
CA GLN A 204 -26.10 4.96 -11.22
C GLN A 204 -26.42 3.45 -11.12
N LYS A 205 -27.70 3.06 -11.04
CA LYS A 205 -28.10 1.67 -10.80
C LYS A 205 -28.20 0.85 -12.09
N TYR A 206 -27.37 -0.18 -12.20
CA TYR A 206 -27.35 -1.10 -13.36
C TYR A 206 -27.80 -2.54 -13.02
N HIS A 207 -28.11 -2.85 -11.75
CA HIS A 207 -28.54 -4.19 -11.31
C HIS A 207 -30.05 -4.40 -11.44
N LYS A 208 -30.44 -5.63 -11.77
CA LYS A 208 -31.85 -6.05 -12.01
C LYS A 208 -32.39 -7.05 -10.99
N VAL A 209 -31.59 -7.42 -10.00
CA VAL A 209 -31.98 -8.32 -8.90
C VAL A 209 -31.65 -7.60 -7.60
N PRO A 210 -32.54 -7.59 -6.58
CA PRO A 210 -32.20 -7.08 -5.26
C PRO A 210 -30.96 -7.82 -4.73
N THR A 211 -29.93 -7.06 -4.38
CA THR A 211 -28.64 -7.62 -3.93
C THR A 211 -28.29 -7.02 -2.56
N PRO A 212 -27.78 -7.82 -1.60
CA PRO A 212 -27.26 -7.30 -0.34
C PRO A 212 -26.09 -6.33 -0.57
N ARG A 213 -26.14 -5.14 0.03
CA ARG A 213 -25.07 -4.13 -0.02
C ARG A 213 -24.22 -4.06 1.26
N ILE A 214 -24.12 -5.17 1.99
CA ILE A 214 -23.41 -5.23 3.28
C ILE A 214 -22.11 -6.04 3.18
N GLY A 215 -21.46 -6.05 2.02
CA GLY A 215 -20.18 -6.75 1.80
C GLY A 215 -19.05 -6.29 2.72
N GLY A 216 -19.09 -5.04 3.18
CA GLY A 216 -18.17 -4.52 4.19
C GLY A 216 -18.13 -5.32 5.49
N LEU A 217 -19.25 -5.91 5.92
CA LEU A 217 -19.27 -6.79 7.10
C LEU A 217 -18.43 -8.06 6.87
N ALA A 218 -18.47 -8.63 5.67
CA ALA A 218 -17.66 -9.79 5.34
C ALA A 218 -16.17 -9.45 5.37
N LEU A 219 -15.78 -8.28 4.82
CA LEU A 219 -14.40 -7.79 4.87
C LEU A 219 -13.93 -7.55 6.30
N MET A 220 -14.72 -6.86 7.13
CA MET A 220 -14.39 -6.63 8.53
C MET A 220 -14.22 -7.95 9.28
N THR A 221 -15.07 -8.95 9.02
CA THR A 221 -14.96 -10.28 9.62
C THR A 221 -13.64 -10.96 9.23
N GLY A 222 -13.25 -10.90 7.96
CA GLY A 222 -11.97 -11.45 7.49
C GLY A 222 -10.76 -10.75 8.11
N LEU A 223 -10.81 -9.43 8.24
CA LEU A 223 -9.75 -8.63 8.87
C LEU A 223 -9.62 -8.96 10.37
N LEU A 224 -10.73 -9.05 11.09
CA LEU A 224 -10.73 -9.43 12.51
C LEU A 224 -10.23 -10.87 12.72
N PHE A 225 -10.57 -11.79 11.82
CA PHE A 225 -10.04 -13.15 11.87
C PHE A 225 -8.53 -13.18 11.61
N GLY A 226 -8.04 -12.42 10.63
CA GLY A 226 -6.60 -12.24 10.38
C GLY A 226 -5.88 -11.67 11.60
N HIS A 227 -6.43 -10.63 12.23
CA HIS A 227 -5.90 -10.06 13.47
C HIS A 227 -5.86 -11.09 14.61
N GLY A 228 -6.94 -11.87 14.78
CA GLY A 228 -6.99 -12.96 15.76
C GLY A 228 -5.89 -14.00 15.55
N LEU A 229 -5.60 -14.33 14.29
CA LEU A 229 -4.49 -15.25 13.98
C LEU A 229 -3.13 -14.65 14.32
N MET A 230 -2.92 -13.35 14.09
CA MET A 230 -1.69 -12.64 14.51
C MET A 230 -1.51 -12.65 16.03
N LEU A 231 -2.59 -12.51 16.80
CA LEU A 231 -2.53 -12.55 18.26
C LEU A 231 -2.14 -13.93 18.81
N VAL A 232 -2.49 -15.01 18.09
CA VAL A 232 -2.23 -16.38 18.53
C VAL A 232 -0.88 -16.90 18.02
N SER A 233 -0.41 -16.43 16.87
CA SER A 233 0.92 -16.78 16.39
C SER A 233 1.95 -15.86 17.04
N GLU A 234 2.61 -16.32 18.11
CA GLU A 234 3.75 -15.64 18.76
C GLU A 234 4.92 -15.31 17.79
N VAL A 235 4.81 -15.73 16.53
CA VAL A 235 5.75 -15.49 15.44
C VAL A 235 5.47 -14.16 14.71
N LEU A 236 4.22 -13.67 14.68
CA LEU A 236 3.83 -12.48 13.94
C LEU A 236 3.97 -11.22 14.81
N LYS A 237 4.83 -10.28 14.38
CA LYS A 237 5.36 -9.19 15.22
C LYS A 237 4.60 -7.86 15.15
N PHE A 238 3.41 -7.85 14.55
CA PHE A 238 2.69 -6.60 14.22
C PHE A 238 1.20 -6.63 14.60
N GLU A 239 0.81 -7.52 15.50
CA GLU A 239 -0.56 -7.70 15.96
C GLU A 239 -1.12 -6.39 16.55
N GLN A 240 -0.35 -5.69 17.39
CA GLN A 240 -0.78 -4.42 17.99
C GLN A 240 -1.00 -3.31 16.95
N LEU A 241 -0.06 -3.14 16.02
CA LEU A 241 -0.16 -2.13 14.97
C LEU A 241 -1.35 -2.40 14.05
N PHE A 242 -1.59 -3.67 13.70
CA PHE A 242 -2.73 -4.06 12.88
C PHE A 242 -4.06 -3.84 13.63
N GLY A 243 -4.12 -4.22 14.91
CA GLY A 243 -5.29 -3.97 15.76
C GLY A 243 -5.63 -2.49 15.91
N VAL A 244 -4.61 -1.64 16.08
CA VAL A 244 -4.77 -0.17 16.11
C VAL A 244 -5.27 0.36 14.77
N LEU A 245 -4.76 -0.15 13.65
CA LEU A 245 -5.25 0.22 12.31
C LEU A 245 -6.74 -0.14 12.14
N LEU A 246 -7.17 -1.31 12.61
CA LEU A 246 -8.58 -1.70 12.59
C LEU A 246 -9.44 -0.83 13.49
N LEU A 247 -8.93 -0.45 14.67
CA LEU A 247 -9.61 0.48 15.58
C LEU A 247 -9.80 1.85 14.91
N ALA A 248 -8.77 2.38 14.27
CA ALA A 248 -8.82 3.64 13.54
C ALA A 248 -9.80 3.59 12.34
N ALA A 249 -10.01 2.42 11.74
CA ALA A 249 -10.95 2.24 10.63
C ALA A 249 -12.43 2.30 11.04
N LEU A 250 -12.76 2.16 12.34
CA LEU A 250 -14.14 2.04 12.80
C LEU A 250 -15.05 3.23 12.43
N PRO A 251 -14.64 4.51 12.50
CA PRO A 251 -15.49 5.61 12.07
C PRO A 251 -15.81 5.57 10.57
N ALA A 252 -14.82 5.26 9.72
CA ALA A 252 -15.01 5.14 8.28
C ALA A 252 -15.94 3.97 7.91
N PHE A 253 -15.67 2.78 8.48
CA PHE A 253 -16.52 1.60 8.31
C PHE A 253 -17.93 1.82 8.85
N GLY A 254 -18.05 2.35 10.07
CA GLY A 254 -19.32 2.58 10.75
C GLY A 254 -20.20 3.57 10.01
N GLY A 255 -19.63 4.68 9.52
CA GLY A 255 -20.37 5.66 8.71
C GLY A 255 -20.95 5.06 7.43
N GLY A 256 -20.14 4.28 6.71
CA GLY A 256 -20.60 3.59 5.50
C GLY A 256 -21.59 2.47 5.80
N PHE A 257 -21.38 1.69 6.87
CA PHE A 257 -22.30 0.60 7.23
C PHE A 257 -23.66 1.13 7.70
N VAL A 258 -23.68 2.22 8.46
CA VAL A 258 -24.93 2.89 8.84
C VAL A 258 -25.62 3.45 7.61
N GLU A 259 -24.90 4.00 6.62
CA GLU A 259 -25.48 4.32 5.31
C GLU A 259 -26.12 3.07 4.70
N ASP A 260 -25.39 1.94 4.63
CA ASP A 260 -25.82 0.72 3.96
C ASP A 260 -27.13 0.16 4.54
N VAL A 261 -27.36 0.35 5.84
CA VAL A 261 -28.57 -0.12 6.53
C VAL A 261 -29.70 0.93 6.53
N THR A 262 -29.37 2.22 6.66
CA THR A 262 -30.36 3.27 6.92
C THR A 262 -30.71 4.16 5.73
N ARG A 263 -29.80 4.33 4.76
CA ARG A 263 -29.86 5.31 3.66
C ARG A 263 -29.96 6.77 4.10
N LYS A 264 -29.56 7.09 5.33
CA LYS A 264 -29.74 8.43 5.93
C LYS A 264 -28.45 9.21 6.13
N VAL A 265 -27.29 8.61 5.89
CA VAL A 265 -26.00 9.26 6.09
C VAL A 265 -25.57 9.98 4.81
N GLY A 266 -25.53 11.31 4.85
CA GLY A 266 -25.13 12.12 3.71
C GLY A 266 -23.65 12.01 3.37
N VAL A 267 -23.25 12.62 2.24
CA VAL A 267 -21.85 12.58 1.77
C VAL A 267 -20.93 13.36 2.70
N ALA A 268 -21.40 14.48 3.28
CA ALA A 268 -20.60 15.32 4.15
C ALA A 268 -20.28 14.61 5.48
N GLU A 269 -21.28 13.97 6.09
CA GLU A 269 -21.13 13.18 7.32
C GLU A 269 -20.15 12.02 7.10
N ARG A 270 -20.27 11.34 5.97
CA ARG A 270 -19.36 10.25 5.57
C ARG A 270 -17.92 10.73 5.41
N LEU A 271 -17.70 11.88 4.76
CA LEU A 271 -16.37 12.49 4.64
C LEU A 271 -15.79 12.87 6.00
N ILE A 272 -16.58 13.49 6.88
CA ILE A 272 -16.16 13.84 8.25
C ILE A 272 -15.73 12.59 9.02
N LEU A 273 -16.51 11.51 8.94
CA LEU A 273 -16.17 10.24 9.60
C LEU A 273 -14.88 9.64 9.06
N THR A 274 -14.61 9.72 7.75
CA THR A 274 -13.32 9.29 7.20
C THR A 274 -12.15 10.20 7.61
N MET A 275 -12.38 11.51 7.81
CA MET A 275 -11.35 12.42 8.33
C MET A 275 -11.06 12.12 9.81
N ILE A 276 -12.08 11.81 10.61
CA ILE A 276 -11.90 11.38 12.01
C ILE A 276 -11.07 10.09 12.05
N ALA A 277 -11.39 9.10 11.22
CA ALA A 277 -10.63 7.86 11.11
C ALA A 277 -9.14 8.13 10.79
N ALA A 278 -8.87 9.03 9.84
CA ALA A 278 -7.50 9.40 9.45
C ALA A 278 -6.73 10.15 10.55
N VAL A 279 -7.40 11.04 11.29
CA VAL A 279 -6.79 11.73 12.45
C VAL A 279 -6.46 10.72 13.56
N LEU A 280 -7.35 9.76 13.82
CA LEU A 280 -7.09 8.68 14.78
C LEU A 280 -5.89 7.83 14.35
N ALA A 281 -5.80 7.45 13.08
CA ALA A 281 -4.65 6.71 12.55
C ALA A 281 -3.35 7.52 12.67
N ALA A 282 -3.36 8.79 12.27
CA ALA A 282 -2.20 9.68 12.39
C ALA A 282 -1.69 9.80 13.83
N TRP A 283 -2.61 9.85 14.81
CA TRP A 283 -2.27 9.95 16.23
C TRP A 283 -1.78 8.62 16.81
N LEU A 284 -2.47 7.51 16.54
CA LEU A 284 -2.18 6.21 17.14
C LEU A 284 -1.01 5.47 16.47
N LEU A 285 -0.82 5.63 15.15
CA LEU A 285 0.24 4.99 14.38
C LEU A 285 1.45 5.90 14.15
N GLY A 286 1.36 7.18 14.54
CA GLY A 286 2.42 8.15 14.30
C GLY A 286 2.67 8.39 12.81
N SER A 287 1.60 8.41 12.00
CA SER A 287 1.65 8.42 10.54
C SER A 287 1.37 9.77 9.81
N PRO A 288 1.57 10.97 10.38
CA PRO A 288 1.34 12.20 9.63
C PRO A 288 2.34 12.34 8.47
N LEU A 289 1.85 12.63 7.26
CA LEU A 289 2.66 12.94 6.07
C LEU A 289 3.35 14.30 6.25
N LYS A 290 4.65 14.26 6.49
CA LYS A 290 5.50 15.46 6.63
C LYS A 290 6.22 15.88 5.34
N ARG A 291 6.09 15.08 4.28
CA ARG A 291 6.70 15.34 2.98
C ARG A 291 5.78 14.89 1.86
N LEU A 292 5.76 15.66 0.78
CA LEU A 292 5.15 15.33 -0.50
C LEU A 292 6.16 15.43 -1.64
N ASP A 293 7.41 15.79 -1.33
CA ASP A 293 8.49 16.08 -2.28
C ASP A 293 8.06 17.17 -3.29
N VAL A 294 7.35 18.18 -2.79
CA VAL A 294 6.91 19.36 -3.56
C VAL A 294 7.62 20.60 -3.01
N PRO A 295 8.38 21.33 -3.86
CA PRO A 295 9.13 22.51 -3.42
C PRO A 295 8.25 23.52 -2.67
N GLY A 296 8.69 23.92 -1.48
CA GLY A 296 7.99 24.89 -0.62
C GLY A 296 6.79 24.36 0.17
N LEU A 297 6.25 23.17 -0.16
CA LEU A 297 5.15 22.57 0.60
C LEU A 297 5.65 21.78 1.81
N ASP A 298 6.78 21.10 1.66
CA ASP A 298 7.39 20.28 2.74
C ASP A 298 7.81 21.12 3.95
N THR A 299 8.20 22.38 3.75
CA THR A 299 8.51 23.30 4.85
C THR A 299 7.28 23.63 5.69
N VAL A 300 6.11 23.76 5.06
CA VAL A 300 4.85 24.02 5.77
C VAL A 300 4.33 22.74 6.44
N LEU A 301 4.54 21.58 5.82
CA LEU A 301 4.20 20.27 6.39
C LEU A 301 5.08 19.87 7.59
N ALA A 302 6.17 20.60 7.85
CA ALA A 302 6.89 20.46 9.11
C ALA A 302 6.03 20.85 10.33
N TRP A 303 5.00 21.68 10.15
CA TRP A 303 4.03 22.02 11.19
C TRP A 303 3.02 20.89 11.36
N LEU A 304 3.11 20.18 12.49
CA LEU A 304 2.35 18.95 12.76
C LEU A 304 0.83 19.07 12.57
N PRO A 305 0.14 20.13 13.03
CA PRO A 305 -1.30 20.28 12.79
C PRO A 305 -1.66 20.30 11.30
N LEU A 306 -0.84 20.95 10.47
CA LEU A 306 -1.07 20.97 9.03
C LEU A 306 -0.76 19.62 8.39
N ALA A 307 0.31 18.94 8.80
CA ALA A 307 0.61 17.59 8.35
C ALA A 307 -0.55 16.62 8.61
N ILE A 308 -1.14 16.67 9.81
CA ILE A 308 -2.31 15.88 10.17
C ILE A 308 -3.52 16.26 9.29
N ALA A 309 -3.80 17.55 9.10
CA ALA A 309 -4.90 18.01 8.28
C ALA A 309 -4.78 17.56 6.81
N VAL A 310 -3.58 17.68 6.23
CA VAL A 310 -3.28 17.24 4.85
C VAL A 310 -3.37 15.72 4.73
N THR A 311 -2.86 14.98 5.71
CA THR A 311 -2.98 13.51 5.77
C THR A 311 -4.45 13.10 5.83
N ALA A 312 -5.24 13.72 6.71
CA ALA A 312 -6.65 13.42 6.85
C ALA A 312 -7.45 13.73 5.58
N PHE A 313 -7.12 14.83 4.90
CA PHE A 313 -7.70 15.15 3.59
C PHE A 313 -7.32 14.12 2.53
N ALA A 314 -6.05 13.72 2.45
CA ALA A 314 -5.59 12.72 1.49
C ALA A 314 -6.24 11.36 1.72
N VAL A 315 -6.29 10.90 2.98
CA VAL A 315 -6.91 9.63 3.36
C VAL A 315 -8.40 9.62 3.08
N SER A 316 -9.12 10.66 3.51
CA SER A 316 -10.56 10.81 3.19
C SER A 316 -10.81 10.87 1.67
N GLY A 317 -9.96 11.61 0.93
CA GLY A 317 -10.05 11.74 -0.51
C GLY A 317 -9.90 10.41 -1.25
N VAL A 318 -8.87 9.62 -0.91
CA VAL A 318 -8.67 8.27 -1.47
C VAL A 318 -9.81 7.33 -1.06
N THR A 319 -10.27 7.42 0.19
CA THR A 319 -11.39 6.62 0.70
C THR A 319 -12.67 6.86 -0.12
N ASN A 320 -12.99 8.14 -0.36
CA ASN A 320 -14.11 8.52 -1.21
C ASN A 320 -13.89 8.16 -2.69
N ALA A 321 -12.65 8.23 -3.17
CA ALA A 321 -12.31 7.86 -4.53
C ALA A 321 -12.57 6.37 -4.83
N ILE A 322 -12.31 5.50 -3.86
CA ILE A 322 -12.64 4.08 -3.92
C ILE A 322 -14.15 3.86 -3.96
N ASN A 323 -14.92 4.58 -3.14
CA ASN A 323 -16.39 4.53 -3.17
C ASN A 323 -16.97 4.99 -4.52
N ILE A 324 -16.40 6.03 -5.14
CA ILE A 324 -16.83 6.50 -6.47
C ILE A 324 -16.69 5.42 -7.55
N ILE A 325 -15.63 4.61 -7.51
CA ILE A 325 -15.41 3.57 -8.53
C ILE A 325 -16.15 2.25 -8.23
N ASP A 326 -16.85 2.12 -7.09
CA ASP A 326 -17.67 0.96 -6.73
C ASP A 326 -19.04 0.94 -7.44
N GLY A 327 -19.04 1.25 -8.74
CA GLY A 327 -20.26 1.30 -9.55
C GLY A 327 -20.50 0.04 -10.41
N THR A 328 -19.51 -0.85 -10.54
CA THR A 328 -19.59 -2.05 -11.38
C THR A 328 -19.01 -3.26 -10.69
N HIS A 329 -19.52 -4.46 -10.98
CA HIS A 329 -19.08 -5.69 -10.33
C HIS A 329 -17.55 -5.88 -10.47
N GLY A 330 -16.87 -6.10 -9.36
CA GLY A 330 -15.44 -6.36 -9.28
C GLY A 330 -14.53 -5.14 -9.50
N LEU A 331 -15.02 -3.98 -9.92
CA LEU A 331 -14.15 -2.86 -10.28
C LEU A 331 -13.35 -2.35 -9.07
N ALA A 332 -14.03 -1.90 -8.01
CA ALA A 332 -13.36 -1.37 -6.82
C ALA A 332 -12.46 -2.43 -6.15
N ALA A 333 -12.99 -3.65 -5.91
CA ALA A 333 -12.24 -4.74 -5.28
C ALA A 333 -11.02 -5.19 -6.10
N GLY A 334 -11.15 -5.30 -7.43
CA GLY A 334 -10.02 -5.69 -8.29
C GLY A 334 -8.98 -4.58 -8.45
N THR A 335 -9.39 -3.31 -8.54
CA THR A 335 -8.46 -2.17 -8.49
C THR A 335 -7.71 -2.14 -7.16
N ALA A 336 -8.39 -2.40 -6.04
CA ALA A 336 -7.76 -2.51 -4.73
C ALA A 336 -6.78 -3.67 -4.64
N LEU A 337 -7.13 -4.87 -5.15
CA LEU A 337 -6.22 -6.02 -5.22
C LEU A 337 -4.93 -5.72 -5.99
N ILE A 338 -5.05 -5.01 -7.11
CA ILE A 338 -3.90 -4.59 -7.90
C ILE A 338 -3.01 -3.61 -7.10
N ALA A 339 -3.62 -2.62 -6.45
CA ALA A 339 -2.90 -1.66 -5.62
C ALA A 339 -2.17 -2.36 -4.46
N LEU A 340 -2.85 -3.31 -3.79
CA LEU A 340 -2.26 -4.13 -2.73
C LEU A 340 -1.11 -5.00 -3.25
N GLY A 341 -1.19 -5.52 -4.48
CA GLY A 341 -0.07 -6.20 -5.13
C GLY A 341 1.14 -5.29 -5.28
N GLY A 342 0.93 -4.04 -5.68
CA GLY A 342 1.98 -3.01 -5.73
C GLY A 342 2.60 -2.71 -4.37
N PHE A 343 1.76 -2.46 -3.36
CA PHE A 343 2.20 -2.19 -1.98
C PHE A 343 2.92 -3.39 -1.35
N ALA A 344 2.41 -4.61 -1.52
CA ALA A 344 3.04 -5.84 -1.05
C ALA A 344 4.39 -6.06 -1.74
N THR A 345 4.46 -5.87 -3.06
CA THR A 345 5.73 -6.06 -3.80
C THR A 345 6.79 -5.07 -3.33
N LEU A 346 6.45 -3.79 -3.17
CA LEU A 346 7.41 -2.79 -2.70
C LEU A 346 7.79 -3.00 -1.23
N SER A 347 6.83 -3.23 -0.34
CA SER A 347 7.11 -3.49 1.08
C SER A 347 7.98 -4.73 1.29
N TRP A 348 7.81 -5.78 0.48
CA TRP A 348 8.71 -6.93 0.45
C TRP A 348 10.14 -6.53 0.06
N GLN A 349 10.31 -5.73 -1.00
CA GLN A 349 11.63 -5.23 -1.43
C GLN A 349 12.32 -4.37 -0.36
N LEU A 350 11.53 -3.62 0.42
CA LEU A 350 12.01 -2.75 1.50
C LEU A 350 12.17 -3.47 2.85
N GLY A 351 11.71 -4.71 2.97
CA GLY A 351 11.70 -5.45 4.23
C GLY A 351 10.65 -4.95 5.25
N ASP A 352 9.65 -4.18 4.83
CA ASP A 352 8.58 -3.69 5.71
C ASP A 352 7.48 -4.75 5.88
N GLY A 353 7.73 -5.70 6.78
CA GLY A 353 6.84 -6.83 7.04
C GLY A 353 5.41 -6.43 7.46
N PHE A 354 5.26 -5.31 8.18
CA PHE A 354 3.93 -4.84 8.61
C PHE A 354 3.04 -4.50 7.42
N ILE A 355 3.56 -3.72 6.47
CA ILE A 355 2.81 -3.33 5.27
C ILE A 355 2.58 -4.53 4.36
N PHE A 356 3.56 -5.42 4.25
CA PHE A 356 3.46 -6.65 3.47
C PHE A 356 2.33 -7.55 3.98
N ASP A 357 2.33 -7.88 5.27
CA ASP A 357 1.33 -8.76 5.89
C ASP A 357 -0.06 -8.11 5.88
N THR A 358 -0.16 -6.81 6.20
CA THR A 358 -1.41 -6.04 6.12
C THR A 358 -2.00 -6.08 4.70
N SER A 359 -1.14 -5.90 3.69
CA SER A 359 -1.55 -5.95 2.28
C SER A 359 -2.05 -7.34 1.88
N LEU A 360 -1.39 -8.40 2.36
CA LEU A 360 -1.79 -9.78 2.09
C LEU A 360 -3.08 -10.19 2.79
N ILE A 361 -3.29 -9.81 4.06
CA ILE A 361 -4.57 -10.06 4.76
C ILE A 361 -5.71 -9.39 4.00
N LEU A 362 -5.57 -8.10 3.67
CA LEU A 362 -6.60 -7.37 2.96
C LEU A 362 -6.82 -7.94 1.54
N ALA A 363 -5.76 -8.33 0.83
CA ALA A 363 -5.89 -8.99 -0.46
C ALA A 363 -6.64 -10.32 -0.35
N GLY A 364 -6.32 -11.14 0.65
CA GLY A 364 -7.04 -12.38 0.95
C GLY A 364 -8.53 -12.13 1.14
N CYS A 365 -8.87 -11.15 1.99
CA CYS A 365 -10.26 -10.75 2.22
C CYS A 365 -10.96 -10.34 0.92
N LEU A 366 -10.31 -9.51 0.09
CA LEU A 366 -10.87 -9.08 -1.19
C LEU A 366 -11.05 -10.22 -2.19
N PHE A 367 -10.15 -11.21 -2.24
CA PHE A 367 -10.36 -12.41 -3.04
C PHE A 367 -11.56 -13.24 -2.56
N GLY A 368 -11.73 -13.38 -1.24
CA GLY A 368 -12.87 -14.06 -0.65
C GLY A 368 -14.20 -13.38 -0.98
N PHE A 369 -14.23 -12.04 -0.92
CA PHE A 369 -15.39 -11.23 -1.35
C PHE A 369 -15.62 -11.33 -2.87
N MET A 370 -14.56 -11.23 -3.67
CA MET A 370 -14.63 -11.20 -5.13
C MET A 370 -15.20 -12.49 -5.72
N ALA A 371 -15.02 -13.64 -5.07
CA ALA A 371 -15.65 -14.90 -5.45
C ALA A 371 -17.20 -14.82 -5.54
N TRP A 372 -17.82 -13.93 -4.75
CA TRP A 372 -19.26 -13.71 -4.74
C TRP A 372 -19.67 -12.44 -5.51
N ASN A 373 -18.80 -11.43 -5.57
CA ASN A 373 -19.05 -10.17 -6.25
C ASN A 373 -18.79 -10.22 -7.77
N TRP A 374 -17.68 -10.79 -8.25
CA TRP A 374 -17.35 -10.83 -9.68
C TRP A 374 -17.40 -12.27 -10.23
N PRO A 375 -17.98 -12.51 -11.43
CA PRO A 375 -18.67 -11.56 -12.30
C PRO A 375 -20.18 -11.46 -12.05
N ARG A 376 -20.72 -12.08 -10.99
CA ARG A 376 -22.18 -12.27 -10.85
C ARG A 376 -22.89 -11.20 -10.03
N GLY A 377 -22.18 -10.44 -9.21
CA GLY A 377 -22.74 -9.39 -8.35
C GLY A 377 -23.70 -9.94 -7.30
N LYS A 378 -23.41 -11.09 -6.67
CA LYS A 378 -24.32 -11.69 -5.66
C LYS A 378 -24.32 -10.95 -4.33
N ILE A 379 -23.30 -10.14 -4.08
CA ILE A 379 -23.16 -9.25 -2.94
C ILE A 379 -22.43 -8.00 -3.42
N PHE A 380 -22.87 -6.83 -2.97
CA PHE A 380 -22.18 -5.56 -3.22
C PHE A 380 -21.33 -5.17 -2.02
N LEU A 381 -20.24 -4.45 -2.30
CA LEU A 381 -19.28 -4.03 -1.30
C LEU A 381 -19.97 -3.09 -0.29
N GLY A 382 -20.81 -2.17 -0.80
CA GLY A 382 -21.54 -1.20 0.01
C GLY A 382 -20.67 -0.03 0.43
N ASP A 383 -21.28 1.00 0.98
CA ASP A 383 -20.56 2.17 1.49
C ASP A 383 -19.65 1.78 2.66
N GLY A 384 -20.08 0.86 3.52
CA GLY A 384 -19.28 0.33 4.63
C GLY A 384 -18.03 -0.39 4.14
N GLY A 385 -18.17 -1.22 3.10
CA GLY A 385 -17.03 -1.93 2.51
C GLY A 385 -16.10 -1.01 1.73
N ALA A 386 -16.66 -0.08 0.95
CA ALA A 386 -15.90 0.86 0.14
C ALA A 386 -15.07 1.81 1.01
N TYR A 387 -15.63 2.30 2.12
CA TYR A 387 -14.89 3.16 3.05
C TYR A 387 -13.90 2.41 3.92
N LEU A 388 -14.22 1.20 4.38
CA LEU A 388 -13.25 0.36 5.09
C LEU A 388 -12.04 0.07 4.19
N MET A 389 -12.28 -0.43 2.97
CA MET A 389 -11.22 -0.75 2.02
C MET A 389 -10.44 0.50 1.58
N GLY A 390 -11.15 1.59 1.29
CA GLY A 390 -10.55 2.85 0.87
C GLY A 390 -9.68 3.48 1.96
N PHE A 391 -10.13 3.44 3.21
CA PHE A 391 -9.35 3.88 4.36
C PHE A 391 -8.09 3.03 4.53
N LEU A 392 -8.20 1.71 4.52
CA LEU A 392 -7.04 0.82 4.69
C LEU A 392 -6.02 0.98 3.56
N LEU A 393 -6.46 1.12 2.30
CA LEU A 393 -5.57 1.41 1.17
C LEU A 393 -4.85 2.75 1.34
N ALA A 394 -5.57 3.78 1.78
CA ALA A 394 -5.00 5.09 1.99
C ALA A 394 -4.01 5.11 3.16
N GLU A 395 -4.29 4.41 4.26
CA GLU A 395 -3.36 4.27 5.37
C GLU A 395 -2.13 3.45 4.98
N ILE A 396 -2.27 2.37 4.20
CA ILE A 396 -1.12 1.65 3.63
C ILE A 396 -0.26 2.59 2.78
N ALA A 397 -0.90 3.41 1.94
CA ALA A 397 -0.23 4.42 1.12
C ALA A 397 0.51 5.49 1.94
N VAL A 398 -0.05 5.93 3.06
CA VAL A 398 0.61 6.86 4.00
C VAL A 398 1.78 6.18 4.71
N LEU A 399 1.52 5.00 5.27
CA LEU A 399 2.49 4.24 6.07
C LEU A 399 3.71 3.84 5.25
N ILE A 400 3.56 3.48 3.97
CA ILE A 400 4.73 3.11 3.16
C ILE A 400 5.69 4.28 2.97
N VAL A 401 5.16 5.50 2.85
CA VAL A 401 5.95 6.74 2.71
C VAL A 401 6.58 7.17 4.03
N VAL A 402 5.83 7.05 5.13
CA VAL A 402 6.28 7.45 6.47
C VAL A 402 7.35 6.50 7.03
N ARG A 403 7.15 5.19 6.86
CA ARG A 403 8.05 4.15 7.39
C ARG A 403 9.29 3.95 6.54
N ASN A 404 9.24 4.30 5.25
CA ASN A 404 10.33 4.11 4.31
C ASN A 404 10.71 5.44 3.64
N PRO A 405 11.65 6.22 4.23
CA PRO A 405 12.00 7.56 3.74
C PRO A 405 12.51 7.62 2.29
N ALA A 406 13.04 6.51 1.76
CA ALA A 406 13.49 6.41 0.38
C ALA A 406 12.33 6.37 -0.64
N VAL A 407 11.12 6.03 -0.21
CA VAL A 407 9.96 5.90 -1.11
C VAL A 407 9.44 7.28 -1.48
N SER A 408 9.23 7.56 -2.77
CA SER A 408 8.60 8.79 -3.19
C SER A 408 7.14 8.88 -2.70
N PRO A 409 6.64 10.03 -2.19
CA PRO A 409 5.23 10.21 -1.85
C PRO A 409 4.29 10.09 -3.05
N TRP A 410 4.85 10.15 -4.27
CA TRP A 410 4.11 9.97 -5.52
C TRP A 410 3.91 8.50 -5.91
N PHE A 411 4.67 7.57 -5.32
CA PHE A 411 4.51 6.14 -5.55
C PHE A 411 3.07 5.67 -5.26
N PRO A 412 2.50 5.89 -4.05
CA PRO A 412 1.13 5.47 -3.78
C PRO A 412 0.09 6.22 -4.64
N LEU A 413 0.36 7.48 -5.00
CA LEU A 413 -0.53 8.25 -5.88
C LEU A 413 -0.60 7.67 -7.30
N VAL A 414 0.52 7.16 -7.83
CA VAL A 414 0.56 6.45 -9.12
C VAL A 414 -0.18 5.12 -9.02
N VAL A 415 0.09 4.33 -7.97
CA VAL A 415 -0.58 3.04 -7.74
C VAL A 415 -2.11 3.21 -7.66
N LEU A 416 -2.57 4.29 -7.04
CA LEU A 416 -3.99 4.65 -6.88
C LEU A 416 -4.47 5.69 -7.91
N ALA A 417 -3.75 5.91 -9.01
CA ALA A 417 -4.04 7.03 -9.91
C ALA A 417 -5.43 6.91 -10.56
N TYR A 418 -5.90 5.70 -10.86
CA TYR A 418 -7.24 5.52 -11.44
C TYR A 418 -8.36 6.14 -10.58
N PRO A 419 -8.60 5.68 -9.33
CA PRO A 419 -9.65 6.26 -8.49
C PRO A 419 -9.40 7.76 -8.18
N VAL A 420 -8.14 8.14 -7.96
CA VAL A 420 -7.78 9.54 -7.64
C VAL A 420 -8.12 10.47 -8.81
N VAL A 421 -7.68 10.14 -10.04
CA VAL A 421 -7.95 10.94 -11.23
C VAL A 421 -9.44 10.95 -11.57
N GLU A 422 -10.15 9.82 -11.43
CA GLU A 422 -11.61 9.76 -11.59
C GLU A 422 -12.31 10.79 -10.69
N THR A 423 -11.88 10.89 -9.44
CA THR A 423 -12.46 11.80 -8.44
C THR A 423 -12.13 13.26 -8.76
N LEU A 424 -10.86 13.56 -9.01
CA LEU A 424 -10.41 14.92 -9.35
C LEU A 424 -11.08 15.41 -10.65
N TYR A 425 -11.16 14.56 -11.67
CA TYR A 425 -11.82 14.92 -12.92
C TYR A 425 -13.32 15.09 -12.76
N SER A 426 -13.98 14.28 -11.92
CA SER A 426 -15.40 14.43 -11.61
C SER A 426 -15.67 15.76 -10.89
N ILE A 427 -14.82 16.15 -9.95
CA ILE A 427 -14.90 17.47 -9.26
C ILE A 427 -14.72 18.60 -10.28
N TYR A 428 -13.68 18.53 -11.12
CA TYR A 428 -13.42 19.50 -12.19
C TYR A 428 -14.62 19.64 -13.13
N ARG A 429 -15.13 18.51 -13.64
CA ARG A 429 -16.28 18.46 -14.54
C ARG A 429 -17.53 19.10 -13.91
N ARG A 430 -17.89 18.71 -12.69
CA ARG A 430 -19.11 19.21 -12.03
C ARG A 430 -18.99 20.69 -11.67
N LYS A 431 -17.91 21.08 -11.01
CA LYS A 431 -17.76 22.44 -10.47
C LYS A 431 -17.42 23.47 -11.55
N LEU A 432 -16.51 23.15 -12.46
CA LEU A 432 -15.97 24.13 -13.41
C LEU A 432 -16.64 24.09 -14.78
N LEU A 433 -17.07 22.91 -15.26
CA LEU A 433 -17.72 22.81 -16.59
C LEU A 433 -19.25 22.91 -16.52
N HIS A 434 -19.88 22.39 -15.47
CA HIS A 434 -21.34 22.30 -15.38
C HIS A 434 -21.95 23.15 -14.25
N GLN A 435 -21.13 23.74 -13.38
CA GLN A 435 -21.57 24.56 -12.24
C GLN A 435 -22.59 23.84 -11.33
N THR A 436 -22.46 22.51 -11.20
CA THR A 436 -23.30 21.68 -10.32
C THR A 436 -22.56 21.34 -9.02
N ALA A 437 -23.32 21.02 -7.97
CA ALA A 437 -22.74 20.63 -6.69
C ALA A 437 -21.93 19.33 -6.82
N THR A 438 -20.75 19.28 -6.19
CA THR A 438 -19.79 18.17 -6.33
C THR A 438 -20.36 16.84 -5.82
N GLY A 439 -21.25 16.85 -4.83
CA GLY A 439 -21.89 15.67 -4.26
C GLY A 439 -23.11 15.14 -5.03
N GLN A 440 -23.54 15.76 -6.13
CA GLN A 440 -24.73 15.29 -6.85
C GLN A 440 -24.46 13.98 -7.61
N PRO A 441 -25.36 12.97 -7.54
CA PRO A 441 -25.22 11.75 -8.32
C PRO A 441 -25.27 12.01 -9.83
N ASP A 442 -24.34 11.44 -10.59
CA ASP A 442 -24.40 11.42 -12.06
C ASP A 442 -23.95 10.06 -12.63
N ASN A 443 -24.18 9.88 -13.93
CA ASN A 443 -23.80 8.68 -14.68
C ASN A 443 -22.65 8.93 -15.69
N HIS A 444 -21.77 9.89 -15.38
CA HIS A 444 -20.69 10.33 -16.27
C HIS A 444 -19.31 9.87 -15.79
N HIS A 445 -19.22 8.92 -14.87
CA HIS A 445 -17.96 8.32 -14.48
C HIS A 445 -17.36 7.48 -15.61
N LEU A 446 -16.04 7.34 -15.68
CA LEU A 446 -15.40 6.66 -16.82
C LEU A 446 -15.91 5.22 -16.96
N HIS A 447 -16.09 4.51 -15.84
CA HIS A 447 -16.62 3.14 -15.83
C HIS A 447 -18.06 3.06 -16.38
N GLN A 448 -18.89 4.09 -16.16
CA GLN A 448 -20.26 4.16 -16.69
C GLN A 448 -20.27 4.48 -18.19
N LEU A 449 -19.37 5.36 -18.63
CA LEU A 449 -19.22 5.66 -20.06
C LEU A 449 -18.70 4.43 -20.84
N ILE A 450 -17.76 3.67 -20.25
CA ILE A 450 -17.30 2.40 -20.81
C ILE A 450 -18.47 1.40 -20.85
N HIS A 451 -19.22 1.26 -19.75
CA HIS A 451 -20.40 0.41 -19.71
C HIS A 451 -21.37 0.74 -20.85
N ASP A 452 -21.77 2.01 -20.99
CA ASP A 452 -22.70 2.45 -22.01
C ASP A 452 -22.17 2.17 -23.43
N HIS A 453 -20.88 2.40 -23.67
CA HIS A 453 -20.24 2.10 -24.97
C HIS A 453 -20.22 0.59 -25.29
N LEU A 454 -19.95 -0.25 -24.29
CA LEU A 454 -19.98 -1.71 -24.44
C LEU A 454 -21.41 -2.26 -24.62
N VAL A 455 -22.42 -1.53 -24.14
CA VAL A 455 -23.84 -1.93 -24.17
C VAL A 455 -24.56 -1.46 -25.44
N ALA A 456 -24.16 -0.32 -26.02
CA ALA A 456 -24.89 0.37 -27.10
C ALA A 456 -25.16 -0.42 -28.40
N PRO A 457 -24.43 -1.47 -28.84
CA PRO A 457 -24.73 -2.05 -30.14
C PRO A 457 -25.68 -3.27 -30.14
N HIS A 458 -26.10 -3.85 -29.01
CA HIS A 458 -26.79 -5.16 -29.04
C HIS A 458 -27.83 -5.40 -27.95
N GLY A 459 -29.11 -5.19 -28.25
CA GLY A 459 -30.31 -5.95 -27.82
C GLY A 459 -30.62 -6.14 -26.32
N ASN A 460 -31.92 -6.16 -25.99
CA ASN A 460 -32.48 -6.09 -24.63
C ASN A 460 -32.51 -7.44 -23.87
N ASN A 461 -31.42 -8.23 -23.88
CA ASN A 461 -31.42 -9.60 -23.36
C ASN A 461 -30.89 -9.68 -21.89
N ARG A 462 -31.67 -10.25 -20.95
CA ARG A 462 -31.42 -10.20 -19.48
C ARG A 462 -30.13 -10.90 -19.04
N ARG A 463 -29.81 -12.06 -19.62
CA ARG A 463 -28.57 -12.83 -19.34
C ARG A 463 -27.32 -12.11 -19.87
N TRP A 464 -27.50 -11.27 -20.88
CA TRP A 464 -26.43 -10.47 -21.49
C TRP A 464 -26.10 -9.21 -20.68
N SER A 465 -27.04 -8.68 -19.89
CA SER A 465 -26.85 -7.47 -19.08
C SER A 465 -25.97 -7.71 -17.83
N LEU A 466 -26.14 -8.83 -17.12
CA LEU A 466 -25.32 -9.18 -15.94
C LEU A 466 -23.84 -9.42 -16.29
N ASN A 467 -23.58 -10.12 -17.41
CA ASN A 467 -22.23 -10.36 -17.89
C ASN A 467 -21.54 -9.10 -18.45
N ARG A 468 -22.28 -8.03 -18.75
CA ARG A 468 -21.72 -6.77 -19.30
C ARG A 468 -21.25 -5.81 -18.22
N ASN A 469 -21.93 -5.71 -17.08
CA ASN A 469 -21.46 -4.88 -15.95
C ASN A 469 -20.04 -5.30 -15.53
N SER A 470 -19.82 -6.60 -15.39
CA SER A 470 -18.56 -7.19 -14.96
C SER A 470 -17.44 -7.13 -16.01
N ARG A 471 -17.76 -6.83 -17.28
CA ARG A 471 -16.77 -6.65 -18.36
C ARG A 471 -16.08 -5.30 -18.31
N VAL A 472 -16.67 -4.31 -17.63
CA VAL A 472 -16.05 -2.98 -17.45
C VAL A 472 -14.77 -3.11 -16.61
N ALA A 473 -14.80 -3.93 -15.56
CA ALA A 473 -13.72 -4.07 -14.60
C ALA A 473 -12.37 -4.44 -15.24
N PRO A 474 -12.24 -5.49 -16.09
CA PRO A 474 -10.97 -5.83 -16.75
C PRO A 474 -10.30 -4.70 -17.53
N TYR A 475 -11.05 -3.79 -18.18
CA TYR A 475 -10.45 -2.67 -18.92
C TYR A 475 -9.73 -1.69 -17.98
N LEU A 476 -10.32 -1.43 -16.82
CA LEU A 476 -9.78 -0.51 -15.83
C LEU A 476 -8.76 -1.19 -14.92
N TRP A 477 -8.90 -2.49 -14.69
CA TRP A 477 -7.85 -3.32 -14.06
C TRP A 477 -6.57 -3.29 -14.86
N PHE A 478 -6.64 -3.38 -16.20
CA PHE A 478 -5.43 -3.27 -17.02
C PHE A 478 -4.71 -1.94 -16.81
N GLN A 479 -5.45 -0.83 -16.75
CA GLN A 479 -4.86 0.49 -16.48
C GLN A 479 -4.25 0.56 -15.09
N ALA A 480 -4.98 0.10 -14.06
CA ALA A 480 -4.49 0.05 -12.69
C ALA A 480 -3.23 -0.83 -12.56
N ALA A 481 -3.20 -1.98 -13.24
CA ALA A 481 -2.07 -2.91 -13.18
C ALA A 481 -0.83 -2.33 -13.84
N MET A 482 -0.99 -1.68 -15.01
CA MET A 482 0.10 -0.97 -15.68
C MET A 482 0.69 0.11 -14.77
N LEU A 483 -0.16 0.93 -14.15
CA LEU A 483 0.27 1.97 -13.22
C LEU A 483 0.94 1.40 -11.97
N SER A 484 0.39 0.32 -11.40
CA SER A 484 0.97 -0.33 -10.23
C SER A 484 2.35 -0.90 -10.53
N VAL A 485 2.53 -1.59 -11.66
CA VAL A 485 3.84 -2.13 -12.08
C VAL A 485 4.84 -1.00 -12.29
N LEU A 486 4.45 0.06 -13.00
CA LEU A 486 5.30 1.22 -13.20
C LEU A 486 5.63 1.96 -11.90
N GLY A 487 4.66 2.10 -11.01
CA GLY A 487 4.87 2.64 -9.67
C GLY A 487 5.96 1.85 -8.95
N VAL A 488 5.86 0.52 -8.93
CA VAL A 488 6.86 -0.35 -8.30
C VAL A 488 8.22 -0.25 -8.98
N LEU A 489 8.29 -0.01 -10.29
CA LEU A 489 9.57 0.13 -10.99
C LEU A 489 10.26 1.46 -10.71
N PHE A 490 9.50 2.53 -10.48
CA PHE A 490 10.00 3.91 -10.29
C PHE A 490 9.77 4.44 -8.87
N TRP A 491 9.58 3.55 -7.89
CA TRP A 491 9.14 3.88 -6.53
C TRP A 491 10.01 4.93 -5.80
N ASP A 492 11.28 5.04 -6.18
CA ASP A 492 12.30 5.94 -5.62
C ASP A 492 12.48 7.24 -6.42
N SER A 493 11.90 7.35 -7.61
CA SER A 493 12.10 8.49 -8.53
C SER A 493 10.85 9.38 -8.59
N THR A 494 10.84 10.44 -7.78
CA THR A 494 9.72 11.40 -7.72
C THR A 494 9.40 12.00 -9.08
N ASP A 495 10.40 12.45 -9.85
CA ASP A 495 10.17 13.07 -11.16
C ASP A 495 9.49 12.11 -12.15
N SER A 496 9.94 10.85 -12.18
CA SER A 496 9.36 9.83 -13.06
C SER A 496 7.90 9.54 -12.68
N LEU A 497 7.59 9.47 -11.39
CA LEU A 497 6.25 9.21 -10.88
C LEU A 497 5.30 10.40 -11.11
N VAL A 498 5.78 11.63 -10.95
CA VAL A 498 5.01 12.85 -11.29
C VAL A 498 4.66 12.85 -12.78
N ILE A 499 5.65 12.63 -13.66
CA ILE A 499 5.43 12.56 -15.10
C ILE A 499 4.41 11.47 -15.45
N LEU A 500 4.57 10.27 -14.87
CA LEU A 500 3.65 9.17 -15.09
C LEU A 500 2.22 9.49 -14.66
N PHE A 501 2.05 10.12 -13.48
CA PHE A 501 0.74 10.55 -12.99
C PHE A 501 0.09 11.57 -13.93
N LEU A 502 0.85 12.57 -14.40
CA LEU A 502 0.36 13.59 -15.32
C LEU A 502 0.00 13.00 -16.70
N LEU A 503 0.82 12.09 -17.23
CA LEU A 503 0.53 11.38 -18.48
C LEU A 503 -0.75 10.54 -18.36
N TYR A 504 -0.93 9.84 -17.23
CA TYR A 504 -2.15 9.09 -16.98
C TYR A 504 -3.37 10.00 -16.84
N ALA A 505 -3.26 11.12 -16.13
CA ALA A 505 -4.33 12.09 -16.01
C ALA A 505 -4.76 12.64 -17.39
N LEU A 506 -3.79 12.98 -18.24
CA LEU A 506 -4.05 13.40 -19.62
C LEU A 506 -4.74 12.29 -20.42
N PHE A 507 -4.22 11.07 -20.36
CA PHE A 507 -4.82 9.89 -21.00
C PHE A 507 -6.27 9.69 -20.56
N TYR A 508 -6.54 9.74 -19.25
CA TYR A 508 -7.87 9.62 -18.68
C TYR A 508 -8.82 10.68 -19.26
N VAL A 509 -8.40 11.95 -19.28
CA VAL A 509 -9.22 13.06 -19.81
C VAL A 509 -9.55 12.86 -21.28
N ILE A 510 -8.59 12.43 -22.10
CA ILE A 510 -8.78 12.14 -23.53
C ILE A 510 -9.82 11.02 -23.71
N ASN A 511 -9.67 9.90 -22.97
CA ASN A 511 -10.60 8.77 -23.05
C ASN A 511 -12.01 9.16 -22.61
N HIS A 512 -12.13 9.92 -21.51
CA HIS A 512 -13.42 10.39 -21.01
C HIS A 512 -14.13 11.30 -22.02
N ARG A 513 -13.43 12.31 -22.56
CA ARG A 513 -13.98 13.21 -23.59
C ARG A 513 -14.40 12.47 -24.85
N TRP A 514 -13.61 11.48 -25.27
CA TRP A 514 -13.93 10.65 -26.43
C TRP A 514 -15.23 9.85 -26.20
N LEU A 515 -15.33 9.10 -25.10
CA LEU A 515 -16.51 8.30 -24.76
C LEU A 515 -17.77 9.16 -24.55
N SER A 516 -17.64 10.30 -23.88
CA SER A 516 -18.77 11.23 -23.68
C SER A 516 -19.25 11.84 -25.00
N SER A 517 -18.36 12.12 -25.95
CA SER A 517 -18.74 12.59 -27.30
C SER A 517 -19.48 11.51 -28.11
N TYR A 518 -19.13 10.24 -27.91
CA TYR A 518 -19.80 9.11 -28.56
C TYR A 518 -21.23 8.97 -28.02
N ARG A 519 -21.40 9.05 -26.70
CA ARG A 519 -22.70 9.01 -26.04
C ARG A 519 -23.65 10.09 -26.55
N ARG A 520 -23.17 11.34 -26.68
CA ARG A 520 -23.97 12.44 -27.25
C ARG A 520 -24.43 12.13 -28.68
N ARG A 521 -23.54 11.61 -29.53
CA ARG A 521 -23.85 11.23 -30.92
C ARG A 521 -24.78 10.04 -31.08
N ALA A 522 -24.86 9.17 -30.08
CA ALA A 522 -25.80 8.03 -30.09
C ALA A 522 -27.21 8.42 -29.65
N ILE A 523 -27.38 9.58 -29.00
CA ILE A 523 -28.65 10.11 -28.50
C ILE A 523 -29.25 11.14 -29.47
N SER A 524 -28.42 11.86 -30.22
CA SER A 524 -28.81 12.71 -31.36
C SER A 524 -29.08 11.88 -32.61
#